data_AF-C0PM76-F1
#
_entry.id   AF-C0PM76-F1
#
_cell.length_a   1.000
_cell.length_b   1.000
_cell.length_c   1.000
_cell.angle_alpha   90.00
_cell.angle_beta   90.00
_cell.angle_gamma   90.00
#
_symmetry.space_group_name_H-M   'P 1'
#
loop_
_entity.id
_entity.type
_entity.pdbx_description
1 polymer ?
#
loop_
_entity_poly.entity_id
_entity_poly.type
_entity_poly.pdbx_seq_one_letter_code
_entity_poly.pdbx_strand_id
1 'polypeptide(L)'
;MPAFKNALARFMSEQRGYRVTFDPSNIVLTAGATSANEALMFCLADHGDAFLIPTPYYPGFDRDLKWRTGAEIVPVHCTSGNGFRLTRAALDDAYRRAQKLRLRVKGVLITNPSNPLGTTSPRADLEMLVDFVAAKGIHLVSDEIYSGTVFADPGFVSVLEVVAARAATDDGVVSAATKMSSFGLVSSQTQHLLASLLGDRDFTRRYIAENTRRIRERREQLAEGLAAVGIECLESNAGLFCWVNMRRLMRSRSFEGEMELWKKVVFEVGLNISPGSSCHCREPGWFRVCFANMSAKTLDVALQRLGAFAEAATAGRRVLAPARSISLPVRFSWANRLTPGSAADRKAER
;
A
#
# COMPACT_ATOMS: atom_id res chain seq x y z
N MET A 1 -0.62 -12.37 -26.26
CA MET A 1 -1.44 -11.94 -27.40
C MET A 1 -1.24 -10.44 -27.63
N PRO A 2 -0.96 -9.97 -28.87
CA PRO A 2 -0.69 -8.55 -29.15
C PRO A 2 -1.82 -7.60 -28.72
N ALA A 3 -3.07 -7.96 -28.99
CA ALA A 3 -4.24 -7.13 -28.64
C ALA A 3 -4.32 -6.83 -27.13
N PHE A 4 -3.97 -7.80 -26.27
CA PHE A 4 -3.97 -7.58 -24.82
C PHE A 4 -2.88 -6.60 -24.38
N LYS A 5 -1.64 -6.74 -24.88
CA LYS A 5 -0.56 -5.81 -24.56
C LYS A 5 -0.89 -4.39 -25.01
N ASN A 6 -1.49 -4.22 -26.19
CA ASN A 6 -1.93 -2.91 -26.69
C ASN A 6 -3.01 -2.28 -25.80
N ALA A 7 -4.03 -3.06 -25.41
CA ALA A 7 -5.08 -2.58 -24.52
C ALA A 7 -4.54 -2.22 -23.12
N LEU A 8 -3.61 -3.03 -22.59
CA LEU A 8 -2.95 -2.79 -21.31
C LEU A 8 -2.09 -1.52 -21.34
N ALA A 9 -1.23 -1.37 -22.36
CA ALA A 9 -0.39 -0.18 -22.54
C ALA A 9 -1.23 1.11 -22.57
N ARG A 10 -2.35 1.08 -23.31
CA ARG A 10 -3.30 2.20 -23.37
C ARG A 10 -3.91 2.47 -22.00
N PHE A 11 -4.41 1.44 -21.32
CA PHE A 11 -5.02 1.58 -20.00
C PHE A 11 -4.02 2.14 -18.96
N MET A 12 -2.77 1.68 -18.98
CA MET A 12 -1.69 2.23 -18.13
C MET A 12 -1.42 3.71 -18.40
N SER A 13 -1.51 4.12 -19.66
CA SER A 13 -1.39 5.52 -20.08
C SER A 13 -2.58 6.35 -19.60
N GLU A 14 -3.81 5.82 -19.76
CA GLU A 14 -5.06 6.46 -19.34
C GLU A 14 -5.10 6.71 -17.83
N GLN A 15 -4.70 5.74 -17.02
CA GLN A 15 -4.57 5.86 -15.55
C GLN A 15 -3.61 6.98 -15.12
N ARG A 16 -2.66 7.35 -15.98
CA ARG A 16 -1.69 8.44 -15.77
C ARG A 16 -2.09 9.73 -16.51
N GLY A 17 -3.35 9.84 -16.94
CA GLY A 17 -3.86 10.99 -17.68
C GLY A 17 -3.14 11.22 -19.02
N TYR A 18 -2.61 10.15 -19.64
CA TYR A 18 -1.81 10.18 -20.86
C TYR A 18 -0.54 11.05 -20.80
N ARG A 19 -0.05 11.37 -19.58
CA ARG A 19 1.23 12.08 -19.40
C ARG A 19 2.45 11.23 -19.78
N VAL A 20 2.28 9.91 -19.83
CA VAL A 20 3.24 8.94 -20.37
C VAL A 20 2.52 7.90 -21.21
N THR A 21 3.24 7.38 -22.22
CA THR A 21 2.79 6.29 -23.09
C THR A 21 3.72 5.09 -22.96
N PHE A 22 3.17 3.88 -23.06
CA PHE A 22 3.93 2.64 -22.96
C PHE A 22 4.02 1.97 -24.32
N ASP A 23 5.22 1.60 -24.75
CA ASP A 23 5.39 0.72 -25.91
C ASP A 23 5.00 -0.72 -25.52
N PRO A 24 3.99 -1.33 -26.17
CA PRO A 24 3.60 -2.72 -25.93
C PRO A 24 4.74 -3.74 -26.13
N SER A 25 5.77 -3.41 -26.90
CA SER A 25 6.96 -4.27 -27.10
C SER A 25 7.75 -4.44 -25.80
N ASN A 26 7.75 -3.42 -24.94
CA ASN A 26 8.46 -3.39 -23.65
C ASN A 26 7.63 -3.96 -22.49
N ILE A 27 6.38 -4.39 -22.76
CA ILE A 27 5.51 -5.00 -21.75
C ILE A 27 5.72 -6.51 -21.72
N VAL A 28 6.17 -7.02 -20.59
CA VAL A 28 6.23 -8.46 -20.29
C VAL A 28 5.09 -8.82 -19.35
N LEU A 29 4.33 -9.86 -19.69
CA LEU A 29 3.20 -10.33 -18.88
C LEU A 29 3.67 -11.41 -17.92
N THR A 30 3.30 -11.31 -16.65
CA THR A 30 3.59 -12.29 -15.60
C THR A 30 2.31 -12.67 -14.86
N ALA A 31 2.34 -13.79 -14.14
CA ALA A 31 1.24 -14.26 -13.29
C ALA A 31 1.14 -13.42 -11.99
N GLY A 32 0.80 -12.14 -12.16
CA GLY A 32 0.69 -11.16 -11.08
C GLY A 32 2.02 -10.48 -10.71
N ALA A 33 1.92 -9.51 -9.81
CA ALA A 33 3.05 -8.70 -9.36
C ALA A 33 4.07 -9.50 -8.55
N THR A 34 3.67 -10.54 -7.80
CA THR A 34 4.60 -11.46 -7.13
C THR A 34 5.59 -12.08 -8.12
N SER A 35 5.09 -12.60 -9.26
CA SER A 35 5.95 -13.15 -10.31
C SER A 35 6.77 -12.06 -11.01
N ALA A 36 6.23 -10.84 -11.19
CA ALA A 36 6.98 -9.73 -11.79
C ALA A 36 8.17 -9.30 -10.91
N ASN A 37 7.92 -9.11 -9.61
CA ASN A 37 8.91 -8.69 -8.64
C ASN A 37 10.06 -9.70 -8.55
N GLU A 38 9.75 -10.98 -8.45
CA GLU A 38 10.75 -12.03 -8.42
C GLU A 38 11.53 -12.16 -9.74
N ALA A 39 10.85 -12.12 -10.89
CA ALA A 39 11.51 -12.15 -12.19
C ALA A 39 12.45 -10.95 -12.38
N LEU A 40 12.05 -9.76 -11.94
CA LEU A 40 12.94 -8.59 -11.97
C LEU A 40 14.17 -8.78 -11.09
N MET A 41 14.03 -9.39 -9.91
CA MET A 41 15.20 -9.68 -9.07
C MET A 41 16.17 -10.65 -9.77
N PHE A 42 15.67 -11.73 -10.39
CA PHE A 42 16.51 -12.63 -11.18
C PHE A 42 17.19 -11.96 -12.38
N CYS A 43 16.59 -10.91 -12.97
CA CYS A 43 17.21 -10.14 -14.05
C CYS A 43 18.30 -9.18 -13.57
N LEU A 44 18.16 -8.65 -12.35
CA LEU A 44 18.89 -7.45 -11.91
C LEU A 44 19.93 -7.72 -10.81
N ALA A 45 19.87 -8.88 -10.14
CA ALA A 45 20.73 -9.22 -9.02
C ALA A 45 21.17 -10.69 -9.05
N ASP A 46 22.42 -10.91 -8.65
CA ASP A 46 22.94 -12.24 -8.35
C ASP A 46 22.65 -12.62 -6.88
N HIS A 47 22.87 -13.89 -6.54
CA HIS A 47 22.76 -14.34 -5.15
C HIS A 47 23.73 -13.55 -4.24
N GLY A 48 23.21 -12.96 -3.16
CA GLY A 48 23.97 -12.13 -2.21
C GLY A 48 24.08 -10.64 -2.60
N ASP A 49 23.60 -10.25 -3.78
CA ASP A 49 23.39 -8.83 -4.09
C ASP A 49 22.21 -8.26 -3.28
N ALA A 50 22.10 -6.93 -3.18
CA ALA A 50 21.10 -6.28 -2.35
C ALA A 50 20.29 -5.20 -3.07
N PHE A 51 19.02 -5.06 -2.67
CA PHE A 51 18.15 -3.93 -3.02
C PHE A 51 17.83 -3.09 -1.78
N LEU A 52 17.81 -1.77 -1.97
CA LEU A 52 17.36 -0.83 -0.93
C LEU A 52 15.84 -0.69 -1.01
N ILE A 53 15.12 -0.78 0.12
CA ILE A 53 13.65 -0.69 0.15
C ILE A 53 13.18 0.23 1.30
N PRO A 54 12.40 1.30 1.03
CA PRO A 54 11.85 2.17 2.07
C PRO A 54 10.95 1.43 3.06
N THR A 55 11.17 1.61 4.36
CA THR A 55 10.28 1.07 5.41
C THR A 55 9.29 2.14 5.88
N PRO A 56 8.01 1.80 6.14
CA PRO A 56 7.45 0.45 6.05
C PRO A 56 7.17 0.02 4.59
N TYR A 57 7.25 -1.28 4.32
CA TYR A 57 7.01 -1.87 2.99
C TYR A 57 6.07 -3.09 3.05
N TYR A 58 5.66 -3.58 1.87
CA TYR A 58 4.84 -4.77 1.70
C TYR A 58 5.57 -6.04 2.21
N PRO A 59 5.07 -6.74 3.26
CA PRO A 59 5.76 -7.89 3.84
C PRO A 59 6.06 -9.03 2.87
N GLY A 60 5.26 -9.18 1.80
CA GLY A 60 5.52 -10.22 0.82
C GLY A 60 6.85 -10.03 0.08
N PHE A 61 7.45 -8.84 0.09
CA PHE A 61 8.78 -8.62 -0.48
C PHE A 61 9.87 -9.49 0.18
N ASP A 62 9.76 -9.80 1.48
CA ASP A 62 10.75 -10.67 2.14
C ASP A 62 10.77 -12.07 1.52
N ARG A 63 9.64 -12.53 0.97
CA ARG A 63 9.53 -13.78 0.24
C ARG A 63 9.84 -13.58 -1.24
N ASP A 64 9.10 -12.68 -1.89
CA ASP A 64 9.06 -12.50 -3.34
C ASP A 64 10.43 -12.07 -3.89
N LEU A 65 11.18 -11.26 -3.14
CA LEU A 65 12.45 -10.71 -3.62
C LEU A 65 13.68 -11.53 -3.19
N LYS A 66 13.56 -12.36 -2.14
CA LYS A 66 14.72 -13.02 -1.51
C LYS A 66 14.73 -14.53 -1.64
N TRP A 67 13.56 -15.19 -1.57
CA TRP A 67 13.49 -16.61 -1.23
C TRP A 67 14.22 -17.51 -2.23
N ARG A 68 13.95 -17.33 -3.53
CA ARG A 68 14.59 -18.13 -4.59
C ARG A 68 15.75 -17.42 -5.28
N THR A 69 15.81 -16.10 -5.18
CA THR A 69 16.82 -15.25 -5.83
C THR A 69 18.12 -15.22 -5.03
N GLY A 70 18.04 -15.42 -3.70
CA GLY A 70 19.16 -15.20 -2.78
C GLY A 70 19.56 -13.73 -2.65
N ALA A 71 18.76 -12.80 -3.18
CA ALA A 71 19.00 -11.38 -3.01
C ALA A 71 18.62 -10.92 -1.60
N GLU A 72 19.28 -9.87 -1.13
CA GLU A 72 19.06 -9.29 0.19
C GLU A 72 18.29 -7.96 0.14
N ILE A 73 17.53 -7.69 1.20
CA ILE A 73 16.83 -6.41 1.38
C ILE A 73 17.60 -5.60 2.42
N VAL A 74 17.99 -4.38 2.06
CA VAL A 74 18.53 -3.41 3.00
C VAL A 74 17.50 -2.29 3.22
N PRO A 75 16.91 -2.18 4.43
CA PRO A 75 15.82 -1.26 4.66
C PRO A 75 16.29 0.19 4.64
N VAL A 76 15.54 1.09 3.99
CA VAL A 76 15.72 2.54 4.03
C VAL A 76 14.72 3.10 5.03
N HIS A 77 15.19 3.51 6.20
CA HIS A 77 14.27 3.83 7.30
C HIS A 77 13.59 5.18 7.14
N CYS A 78 12.26 5.17 6.93
CA CYS A 78 11.41 6.35 7.05
C CYS A 78 10.71 6.38 8.42
N THR A 79 10.29 7.57 8.87
CA THR A 79 9.72 7.78 10.21
C THR A 79 8.47 8.65 10.17
N SER A 80 7.64 8.58 11.20
CA SER A 80 6.44 9.42 11.28
C SER A 80 6.74 10.92 11.38
N GLY A 81 7.95 11.32 11.79
CA GLY A 81 8.33 12.73 11.96
C GLY A 81 8.26 13.59 10.68
N ASN A 82 8.32 12.96 9.51
CA ASN A 82 8.12 13.62 8.21
C ASN A 82 7.02 12.93 7.37
N GLY A 83 6.09 12.22 8.02
CA GLY A 83 5.03 11.47 7.34
C GLY A 83 5.54 10.27 6.53
N PHE A 84 6.62 9.62 6.98
CA PHE A 84 7.27 8.49 6.31
C PHE A 84 7.83 8.79 4.92
N ARG A 85 8.08 10.07 4.61
CA ARG A 85 8.70 10.46 3.34
C ARG A 85 10.14 9.97 3.24
N LEU A 86 10.49 9.49 2.06
CA LEU A 86 11.85 9.10 1.71
C LEU A 86 12.78 10.32 1.73
N THR A 87 13.98 10.17 2.26
CA THR A 87 14.97 11.26 2.29
C THR A 87 16.30 10.80 1.71
N ARG A 88 17.05 11.75 1.16
CA ARG A 88 18.42 11.52 0.69
C ARG A 88 19.32 10.95 1.80
N ALA A 89 19.22 11.49 3.01
CA ALA A 89 20.00 11.03 4.16
C ALA A 89 19.71 9.57 4.52
N ALA A 90 18.44 9.14 4.45
CA ALA A 90 18.06 7.75 4.70
C ALA A 90 18.62 6.80 3.62
N LEU A 91 18.58 7.21 2.35
CA LEU A 91 19.17 6.44 1.24
C LEU A 91 20.70 6.29 1.40
N ASP A 92 21.40 7.39 1.70
CA ASP A 92 22.85 7.37 1.91
C ASP A 92 23.24 6.54 3.14
N ASP A 93 22.43 6.55 4.21
CA ASP A 93 22.63 5.66 5.36
C ASP A 93 22.44 4.18 5.00
N ALA A 94 21.35 3.83 4.34
CA ALA A 94 21.09 2.45 3.92
C ALA A 94 22.18 1.92 2.98
N TYR A 95 22.62 2.72 2.02
CA TYR A 95 23.71 2.37 1.12
C TYR A 95 25.01 2.12 1.88
N ARG A 96 25.39 2.99 2.84
CA ARG A 96 26.56 2.78 3.69
C ARG A 96 26.44 1.53 4.57
N ARG A 97 25.24 1.21 5.08
CA ARG A 97 24.99 -0.03 5.84
C ARG A 97 25.18 -1.26 4.97
N ALA A 98 24.68 -1.24 3.73
CA ALA A 98 24.91 -2.33 2.78
C ALA A 98 26.41 -2.56 2.52
N GLN A 99 27.17 -1.48 2.32
CA GLN A 99 28.62 -1.57 2.14
C GLN A 99 29.36 -2.15 3.36
N LYS A 100 28.95 -1.79 4.58
CA LYS A 100 29.51 -2.37 5.82
C LYS A 100 29.24 -3.87 5.94
N LEU A 101 28.08 -4.31 5.44
CA LEU A 101 27.72 -5.73 5.38
C LEU A 101 28.34 -6.46 4.18
N ARG A 102 29.19 -5.78 3.39
CA ARG A 102 29.80 -6.29 2.16
C ARG A 102 28.79 -6.76 1.11
N LEU A 103 27.60 -6.17 1.12
CA LEU A 103 26.57 -6.40 0.12
C LEU A 103 26.76 -5.45 -1.06
N ARG A 104 26.70 -5.97 -2.28
CA ARG A 104 26.70 -5.16 -3.49
C ARG A 104 25.28 -4.69 -3.78
N VAL A 105 25.06 -3.38 -3.69
CA VAL A 105 23.74 -2.80 -3.96
C VAL A 105 23.50 -2.74 -5.46
N LYS A 106 22.40 -3.34 -5.93
CA LYS A 106 22.00 -3.40 -7.34
C LYS A 106 20.88 -2.43 -7.70
N GLY A 107 20.11 -1.98 -6.72
CA GLY A 107 19.09 -0.98 -6.98
C GLY A 107 18.30 -0.54 -5.76
N VAL A 108 17.32 0.32 -6.02
CA VAL A 108 16.28 0.72 -5.07
C VAL A 108 14.95 0.20 -5.60
N LEU A 109 14.14 -0.42 -4.75
CA LEU A 109 12.75 -0.77 -5.04
C LEU A 109 11.83 0.11 -4.20
N ILE A 110 10.92 0.82 -4.86
CA ILE A 110 9.87 1.61 -4.21
C ILE A 110 8.49 1.08 -4.56
N THR A 111 7.51 1.38 -3.71
CA THR A 111 6.09 1.17 -4.01
C THR A 111 5.41 2.53 -4.05
N ASN A 112 4.87 2.91 -5.21
CA ASN A 112 4.27 4.23 -5.43
C ASN A 112 3.00 4.09 -6.28
N PRO A 113 1.79 4.32 -5.73
CA PRO A 113 1.49 4.68 -4.34
C PRO A 113 1.87 3.60 -3.33
N SER A 114 2.25 4.02 -2.12
CA SER A 114 2.85 3.14 -1.10
C SER A 114 1.87 2.17 -0.43
N ASN A 115 2.34 0.94 -0.20
CA ASN A 115 1.77 -0.04 0.73
C ASN A 115 2.81 -0.26 1.85
N PRO A 116 2.50 0.07 3.11
CA PRO A 116 1.16 0.21 3.69
C PRO A 116 0.64 1.66 3.88
N LEU A 117 1.36 2.68 3.41
CA LEU A 117 1.06 4.07 3.80
C LEU A 117 -0.20 4.66 3.14
N GLY A 118 -0.53 4.24 1.92
CA GLY A 118 -1.63 4.81 1.14
C GLY A 118 -1.31 6.19 0.55
N THR A 119 -0.02 6.54 0.47
CA THR A 119 0.44 7.86 0.00
C THR A 119 1.12 7.75 -1.35
N THR A 120 0.87 8.73 -2.21
CA THR A 120 1.67 8.97 -3.41
C THR A 120 3.00 9.64 -3.07
N SER A 121 4.05 9.33 -3.82
CA SER A 121 5.34 10.02 -3.68
C SER A 121 5.31 11.36 -4.42
N PRO A 122 5.68 12.48 -3.76
CA PRO A 122 5.84 13.77 -4.43
C PRO A 122 6.86 13.72 -5.56
N ARG A 123 6.67 14.51 -6.61
CA ARG A 123 7.61 14.63 -7.74
C ARG A 123 9.06 14.88 -7.29
N ALA A 124 9.26 15.80 -6.35
CA ALA A 124 10.60 16.13 -5.82
C ALA A 124 11.29 14.92 -5.15
N ASP A 125 10.53 14.04 -4.48
CA ASP A 125 11.09 12.84 -3.84
C ASP A 125 11.49 11.81 -4.90
N LEU A 126 10.74 11.72 -6.00
CA LEU A 126 11.08 10.88 -7.16
C LEU A 126 12.29 11.42 -7.93
N GLU A 127 12.40 12.73 -8.13
CA GLU A 127 13.57 13.37 -8.76
C GLU A 127 14.84 13.10 -7.94
N MET A 128 14.77 13.30 -6.62
CA MET A 128 15.87 12.98 -5.70
C MET A 128 16.28 11.50 -5.76
N LEU A 129 15.30 10.59 -5.89
CA LEU A 129 15.55 9.16 -6.02
C LEU A 129 16.22 8.81 -7.36
N VAL A 130 15.75 9.39 -8.46
CA VAL A 130 16.35 9.23 -9.79
C VAL A 130 17.80 9.72 -9.79
N ASP A 131 18.07 10.89 -9.21
CA ASP A 131 19.43 11.41 -9.06
C ASP A 131 20.32 10.49 -8.21
N PHE A 132 19.78 9.93 -7.12
CA PHE A 132 20.49 8.98 -6.27
C PHE A 132 20.89 7.71 -7.03
N VAL A 133 19.95 7.07 -7.75
CA VAL A 133 20.26 5.83 -8.47
C VAL A 133 21.22 6.07 -9.64
N ALA A 134 21.09 7.21 -10.33
CA ALA A 134 21.99 7.61 -11.40
C ALA A 134 23.42 7.84 -10.87
N ALA A 135 23.56 8.57 -9.76
CA ALA A 135 24.86 8.83 -9.13
C ALA A 135 25.56 7.57 -8.61
N LYS A 136 24.81 6.51 -8.30
CA LYS A 136 25.36 5.22 -7.85
C LYS A 136 25.52 4.19 -8.97
N GLY A 137 24.99 4.45 -10.16
CA GLY A 137 24.98 3.48 -11.26
C GLY A 137 24.21 2.19 -10.91
N ILE A 138 23.07 2.34 -10.23
CA ILE A 138 22.20 1.21 -9.80
C ILE A 138 20.79 1.35 -10.39
N HIS A 139 20.01 0.28 -10.35
CA HIS A 139 18.65 0.25 -10.91
C HIS A 139 17.61 0.92 -10.00
N LEU A 140 16.50 1.36 -10.60
CA LEU A 140 15.29 1.76 -9.89
C LEU A 140 14.12 0.89 -10.35
N VAL A 141 13.51 0.18 -9.41
CA VAL A 141 12.27 -0.57 -9.61
C VAL A 141 11.13 0.19 -8.93
N SER A 142 10.11 0.59 -9.70
CA SER A 142 8.92 1.27 -9.19
C SER A 142 7.73 0.32 -9.27
N ASP A 143 7.33 -0.25 -8.14
CA ASP A 143 6.08 -1.02 -8.03
C ASP A 143 4.91 -0.02 -7.98
N GLU A 144 4.29 0.19 -9.15
CA GLU A 144 3.16 1.11 -9.32
C GLU A 144 1.80 0.39 -9.33
N ILE A 145 1.68 -0.75 -8.64
CA ILE A 145 0.45 -1.57 -8.60
C ILE A 145 -0.79 -0.80 -8.13
N TYR A 146 -0.61 0.22 -7.29
CA TYR A 146 -1.69 1.06 -6.76
C TYR A 146 -1.99 2.30 -7.61
N SER A 147 -1.38 2.48 -8.79
CA SER A 147 -1.52 3.71 -9.60
C SER A 147 -2.97 4.10 -9.90
N GLY A 148 -3.87 3.11 -10.06
CA GLY A 148 -5.29 3.33 -10.34
C GLY A 148 -6.19 3.47 -9.11
N THR A 149 -5.60 3.64 -7.93
CA THR A 149 -6.32 3.81 -6.65
C THR A 149 -6.17 5.21 -6.06
N VAL A 150 -5.55 6.14 -6.78
CA VAL A 150 -5.39 7.52 -6.30
C VAL A 150 -6.74 8.22 -6.36
N PHE A 151 -7.20 8.69 -5.21
CA PHE A 151 -8.54 9.22 -5.02
C PHE A 151 -8.56 10.68 -4.57
N ALA A 152 -7.43 11.29 -4.23
CA ALA A 152 -7.35 12.69 -3.83
C ALA A 152 -6.01 13.33 -4.26
N ASP A 153 -5.94 14.65 -4.23
CA ASP A 153 -4.70 15.38 -4.45
C ASP A 153 -3.70 15.15 -3.30
N PRO A 154 -2.38 15.23 -3.58
CA PRO A 154 -1.77 15.48 -4.89
C PRO A 154 -1.90 14.28 -5.83
N GLY A 155 -2.11 14.52 -7.13
CA GLY A 155 -2.23 13.44 -8.12
C GLY A 155 -1.01 12.50 -8.18
N PHE A 156 -1.23 11.28 -8.70
CA PHE A 156 -0.17 10.30 -8.93
C PHE A 156 0.89 10.83 -9.91
N VAL A 157 2.18 10.64 -9.59
CA VAL A 157 3.30 10.87 -10.51
C VAL A 157 4.01 9.54 -10.72
N SER A 158 3.99 9.03 -11.95
CA SER A 158 4.77 7.84 -12.30
C SER A 158 6.26 8.19 -12.40
N VAL A 159 7.15 7.24 -12.08
CA VAL A 159 8.58 7.44 -12.26
C VAL A 159 8.94 7.79 -13.71
N LEU A 160 8.18 7.28 -14.68
CA LEU A 160 8.38 7.58 -16.10
C LEU A 160 8.07 9.05 -16.46
N GLU A 161 7.23 9.74 -15.68
CA GLU A 161 6.98 11.17 -15.84
C GLU A 161 8.15 12.04 -15.33
N VAL A 162 9.07 11.43 -14.56
CA VAL A 162 10.24 12.10 -13.97
C VAL A 162 11.48 11.83 -14.80
N VAL A 163 11.68 10.58 -15.23
CA VAL A 163 12.88 10.21 -15.99
C VAL A 163 12.88 10.82 -17.40
N ALA A 164 11.70 11.23 -17.91
CA ALA A 164 11.50 11.80 -19.25
C ALA A 164 12.15 10.94 -20.36
N ALA A 165 12.25 11.44 -21.60
CA ALA A 165 12.82 10.72 -22.75
C ALA A 165 14.33 10.33 -22.63
N ARG A 166 14.91 10.42 -21.42
CA ARG A 166 16.32 10.09 -21.12
C ARG A 166 16.52 8.66 -20.61
N ALA A 167 15.47 7.93 -20.25
CA ALA A 167 15.58 6.49 -20.00
C ALA A 167 15.60 5.74 -21.33
N ALA A 168 16.75 5.17 -21.67
CA ALA A 168 16.79 4.09 -22.66
C ALA A 168 16.10 2.86 -22.06
N THR A 169 15.28 2.18 -22.86
CA THR A 169 14.83 0.83 -22.52
C THR A 169 16.05 -0.08 -22.39
N ASP A 170 16.11 -0.84 -21.30
CA ASP A 170 17.08 -1.92 -21.18
C ASP A 170 16.51 -3.17 -21.89
N ASP A 171 16.81 -3.27 -23.19
CA ASP A 171 16.38 -4.40 -24.02
C ASP A 171 16.88 -5.75 -23.48
N GLY A 172 17.99 -5.75 -22.75
CA GLY A 172 18.53 -6.93 -22.06
C GLY A 172 17.58 -7.41 -20.96
N VAL A 173 17.12 -6.50 -20.11
CA VAL A 173 16.13 -6.79 -19.05
C VAL A 173 14.81 -7.24 -19.65
N VAL A 174 14.31 -6.57 -20.70
CA VAL A 174 13.05 -6.97 -21.38
C VAL A 174 13.17 -8.38 -21.96
N SER A 175 14.30 -8.70 -22.61
CA SER A 175 14.57 -10.02 -23.19
C SER A 175 14.66 -11.12 -22.13
N ALA A 176 15.41 -10.87 -21.04
CA ALA A 176 15.55 -11.81 -19.93
C ALA A 176 14.21 -12.06 -19.22
N ALA A 177 13.47 -11.00 -18.90
CA ALA A 177 12.15 -11.09 -18.27
C ALA A 177 11.15 -11.82 -19.19
N THR A 178 11.20 -11.59 -20.50
CA THR A 178 10.36 -12.30 -21.48
C THR A 178 10.61 -13.81 -21.43
N LYS A 179 11.87 -14.26 -21.39
CA LYS A 179 12.21 -15.69 -21.28
C LYS A 179 11.74 -16.28 -19.95
N MET A 180 11.92 -15.56 -18.85
CA MET A 180 11.45 -16.02 -17.53
C MET A 180 9.94 -16.02 -17.37
N SER A 181 9.21 -15.18 -18.12
CA SER A 181 7.75 -15.17 -18.08
C SER A 181 7.12 -16.52 -18.47
N SER A 182 7.87 -17.37 -19.18
CA SER A 182 7.42 -18.73 -19.52
C SER A 182 7.03 -19.59 -18.31
N PHE A 183 7.60 -19.34 -17.13
CA PHE A 183 7.28 -20.05 -15.88
C PHE A 183 5.98 -19.59 -15.20
N GLY A 184 5.39 -18.49 -15.67
CA GLY A 184 4.23 -17.86 -15.05
C GLY A 184 3.44 -17.03 -16.05
N LEU A 185 3.11 -17.61 -17.20
CA LEU A 185 2.34 -16.91 -18.23
C LEU A 185 0.90 -16.64 -17.77
N VAL A 186 0.39 -15.47 -18.13
CA VAL A 186 -1.05 -15.18 -18.03
C VAL A 186 -1.79 -16.11 -19.00
N SER A 187 -2.82 -16.81 -18.52
CA SER A 187 -3.66 -17.68 -19.36
C SER A 187 -4.15 -16.95 -20.62
N SER A 188 -4.08 -17.60 -21.78
CA SER A 188 -4.53 -17.02 -23.05
C SER A 188 -6.02 -16.65 -23.03
N GLN A 189 -6.86 -17.42 -22.33
CA GLN A 189 -8.28 -17.11 -22.12
C GLN A 189 -8.45 -15.80 -21.34
N THR A 190 -7.69 -15.62 -20.25
CA THR A 190 -7.68 -14.38 -19.47
C THR A 190 -7.18 -13.21 -20.31
N GLN A 191 -6.12 -13.40 -21.09
CA GLN A 191 -5.61 -12.35 -21.99
C GLN A 191 -6.67 -11.93 -23.01
N HIS A 192 -7.44 -12.88 -23.56
CA HIS A 192 -8.52 -12.58 -24.51
C HIS A 192 -9.64 -11.76 -23.85
N LEU A 193 -10.12 -12.21 -22.70
CA LEU A 193 -11.16 -11.49 -21.95
C LEU A 193 -10.72 -10.07 -21.58
N LEU A 194 -9.50 -9.92 -21.04
CA LEU A 194 -8.99 -8.61 -20.64
C LEU A 194 -8.70 -7.70 -21.84
N ALA A 195 -8.30 -8.25 -22.99
CA ALA A 195 -8.16 -7.45 -24.21
C ALA A 195 -9.49 -6.83 -24.64
N SER A 196 -10.58 -7.59 -24.55
CA SER A 196 -11.94 -7.10 -24.86
C SER A 196 -12.39 -6.05 -23.84
N LEU A 197 -12.24 -6.35 -22.54
CA LEU A 197 -12.67 -5.46 -21.46
C LEU A 197 -11.87 -4.15 -21.44
N LEU A 198 -10.54 -4.23 -21.47
CA LEU A 198 -9.67 -3.05 -21.50
C LEU A 198 -9.67 -2.37 -22.86
N GLY A 199 -10.15 -3.03 -23.91
CA GLY A 199 -10.35 -2.48 -25.25
C GLY A 199 -11.52 -1.49 -25.31
N ASP A 200 -12.54 -1.67 -24.47
CA ASP A 200 -13.66 -0.76 -24.32
C ASP A 200 -13.25 0.53 -23.57
N ARG A 201 -13.21 1.63 -24.32
CA ARG A 201 -12.81 2.96 -23.81
C ARG A 201 -13.85 3.58 -22.89
N ASP A 202 -15.13 3.31 -23.13
CA ASP A 202 -16.21 3.88 -22.32
C ASP A 202 -16.37 3.11 -21.02
N PHE A 203 -16.11 1.80 -21.03
CA PHE A 203 -15.96 1.02 -19.80
C PHE A 203 -14.79 1.53 -18.96
N THR A 204 -13.58 1.61 -19.52
CA THR A 204 -12.35 1.99 -18.79
C THR A 204 -12.45 3.39 -18.17
N ARG A 205 -12.94 4.39 -18.92
CA ARG A 205 -13.18 5.74 -18.40
C ARG A 205 -14.17 5.75 -17.23
N ARG A 206 -15.31 5.06 -17.38
CA ARG A 206 -16.33 4.96 -16.31
C ARG A 206 -15.79 4.22 -15.09
N TYR A 207 -15.03 3.15 -15.30
CA TYR A 207 -14.40 2.37 -14.24
C TYR A 207 -13.45 3.24 -13.42
N ILE A 208 -12.56 4.01 -14.07
CA ILE A 208 -11.61 4.89 -13.36
C ILE A 208 -12.35 5.91 -12.49
N ALA A 209 -13.33 6.62 -13.07
CA ALA A 209 -14.09 7.64 -12.36
C ALA A 209 -14.85 7.05 -11.16
N GLU A 210 -15.56 5.94 -11.38
CA GLU A 210 -16.38 5.31 -10.34
C GLU A 210 -15.53 4.64 -9.25
N ASN A 211 -14.41 4.00 -9.62
CA ASN A 211 -13.47 3.42 -8.67
C ASN A 211 -12.86 4.49 -7.76
N THR A 212 -12.40 5.60 -8.36
CA THR A 212 -11.86 6.77 -7.64
C THR A 212 -12.88 7.31 -6.63
N ARG A 213 -14.13 7.52 -7.07
CA ARG A 213 -15.22 8.01 -6.21
C ARG A 213 -15.48 7.07 -5.03
N ARG A 214 -15.66 5.77 -5.29
CA ARG A 214 -16.00 4.79 -4.24
C ARG A 214 -14.86 4.57 -3.24
N ILE A 215 -13.61 4.57 -3.70
CA ILE A 215 -12.45 4.46 -2.82
C ILE A 215 -12.38 5.69 -1.90
N ARG A 216 -12.57 6.91 -2.45
CA ARG A 216 -12.63 8.14 -1.66
C ARG A 216 -13.68 8.06 -0.55
N GLU A 217 -14.93 7.76 -0.91
CA GLU A 217 -16.05 7.69 0.03
C GLU A 217 -15.80 6.68 1.14
N ARG A 218 -15.26 5.51 0.80
CA ARG A 218 -14.98 4.46 1.79
C ARG A 218 -13.79 4.83 2.69
N ARG A 219 -12.78 5.50 2.15
CA ARG A 219 -11.64 6.01 2.92
C ARG A 219 -12.09 7.08 3.91
N GLU A 220 -12.90 8.04 3.46
CA GLU A 220 -13.44 9.12 4.29
C GLU A 220 -14.28 8.55 5.44
N GLN A 221 -15.17 7.57 5.16
CA GLN A 221 -15.92 6.89 6.22
C GLN A 221 -15.02 6.25 7.28
N LEU A 222 -13.94 5.55 6.88
CA LEU A 222 -13.00 4.98 7.84
C LEU A 222 -12.27 6.08 8.63
N ALA A 223 -11.75 7.09 7.94
CA ALA A 223 -10.96 8.16 8.56
C ALA A 223 -11.79 8.98 9.56
N GLU A 224 -12.99 9.39 9.19
CA GLU A 224 -13.93 10.13 10.05
C GLU A 224 -14.36 9.29 11.25
N GLY A 225 -14.68 8.01 11.03
CA GLY A 225 -15.05 7.09 12.10
C GLY A 225 -13.93 6.87 13.12
N LEU A 226 -12.69 6.74 12.66
CA LEU A 226 -11.52 6.64 13.53
C LEU A 226 -11.25 7.94 14.28
N ALA A 227 -11.37 9.09 13.60
CA ALA A 227 -11.19 10.40 14.23
C ALA A 227 -12.21 10.66 15.33
N ALA A 228 -13.47 10.24 15.14
CA ALA A 228 -14.54 10.38 16.13
C ALA A 228 -14.24 9.66 17.46
N VAL A 229 -13.40 8.62 17.42
CA VAL A 229 -12.97 7.84 18.61
C VAL A 229 -11.55 8.18 19.05
N GLY A 230 -10.98 9.29 18.53
CA GLY A 230 -9.67 9.80 18.92
C GLY A 230 -8.49 9.00 18.36
N ILE A 231 -8.68 8.25 17.28
CA ILE A 231 -7.64 7.49 16.58
C ILE A 231 -7.26 8.25 15.31
N GLU A 232 -5.98 8.62 15.21
CA GLU A 232 -5.46 9.39 14.07
C GLU A 232 -5.02 8.47 12.93
N CYS A 233 -5.23 8.90 11.68
CA CYS A 233 -4.69 8.25 10.48
C CYS A 233 -3.64 9.15 9.83
N LEU A 234 -2.61 8.55 9.22
CA LEU A 234 -1.76 9.26 8.28
C LEU A 234 -2.63 9.76 7.12
N GLU A 235 -2.50 11.03 6.77
CA GLU A 235 -3.20 11.55 5.60
C GLU A 235 -2.71 10.83 4.34
N SER A 236 -3.67 10.38 3.52
CA SER A 236 -3.47 9.40 2.47
C SER A 236 -4.41 9.69 1.31
N ASN A 237 -3.91 9.50 0.10
CA ASN A 237 -4.61 9.89 -1.12
C ASN A 237 -4.73 8.75 -2.14
N ALA A 238 -4.28 7.55 -1.77
CA ALA A 238 -4.28 6.36 -2.60
C ALA A 238 -4.38 5.07 -1.76
N GLY A 239 -4.43 3.93 -2.44
CA GLY A 239 -4.48 2.61 -1.80
C GLY A 239 -5.88 2.21 -1.37
N LEU A 240 -5.94 1.08 -0.66
CA LEU A 240 -7.19 0.41 -0.25
C LEU A 240 -7.26 0.25 1.29
N PHE A 241 -6.45 1.05 1.97
CA PHE A 241 -6.16 0.97 3.40
C PHE A 241 -5.73 2.34 3.94
N CYS A 242 -5.80 2.49 5.26
CA CYS A 242 -5.23 3.60 6.00
C CYS A 242 -4.09 3.12 6.90
N TRP A 243 -3.09 3.98 7.08
CA TRP A 243 -2.02 3.78 8.04
C TRP A 243 -2.39 4.51 9.35
N VAL A 244 -2.79 3.72 10.34
CA VAL A 244 -3.50 4.19 11.54
C VAL A 244 -2.54 4.25 12.73
N ASN A 245 -2.52 5.38 13.43
CA ASN A 245 -1.72 5.59 14.63
C ASN A 245 -2.51 5.23 15.88
N MET A 246 -2.24 4.04 16.43
CA MET A 246 -2.88 3.54 17.65
C MET A 246 -1.95 3.61 18.87
N ARG A 247 -0.86 4.39 18.81
CA ARG A 247 0.11 4.54 19.92
C ARG A 247 -0.53 4.95 21.24
N ARG A 248 -1.63 5.72 21.20
CA ARG A 248 -2.37 6.14 22.39
C ARG A 248 -3.06 4.98 23.11
N LEU A 249 -3.39 3.90 22.41
CA LEU A 249 -4.06 2.71 22.97
C LEU A 249 -3.08 1.68 23.53
N MET A 250 -1.80 1.77 23.17
CA MET A 250 -0.77 0.85 23.65
C MET A 250 -0.45 1.06 25.13
N ARG A 251 -0.26 -0.04 25.87
CA ARG A 251 0.16 -0.01 27.29
C ARG A 251 1.59 0.50 27.47
N SER A 252 2.51 0.02 26.63
CA SER A 252 3.91 0.47 26.53
C SER A 252 4.19 0.90 25.09
N ARG A 253 5.08 1.88 24.89
CA ARG A 253 5.52 2.32 23.55
C ARG A 253 6.64 1.41 23.02
N SER A 254 6.40 0.10 22.97
CA SER A 254 7.35 -0.91 22.48
C SER A 254 6.67 -1.85 21.48
N PHE A 255 7.44 -2.67 20.76
CA PHE A 255 6.87 -3.67 19.85
C PHE A 255 6.08 -4.76 20.59
N GLU A 256 6.46 -5.09 21.82
CA GLU A 256 5.67 -5.96 22.69
C GLU A 256 4.30 -5.33 22.99
N GLY A 257 4.28 -4.03 23.31
CA GLY A 257 3.04 -3.28 23.50
C GLY A 257 2.19 -3.19 22.22
N GLU A 258 2.81 -3.16 21.04
CA GLU A 258 2.10 -3.25 19.74
C GLU A 258 1.45 -4.63 19.58
N MET A 259 2.17 -5.70 19.88
CA MET A 259 1.65 -7.07 19.80
C MET A 259 0.56 -7.36 20.84
N GLU A 260 0.67 -6.82 22.06
CA GLU A 260 -0.39 -6.87 23.06
C GLU A 260 -1.66 -6.20 22.55
N LEU A 261 -1.55 -4.97 22.03
CA LEU A 261 -2.68 -4.24 21.46
C LEU A 261 -3.28 -5.00 20.28
N TRP A 262 -2.44 -5.50 19.36
CA TRP A 262 -2.87 -6.27 18.21
C TRP A 262 -3.68 -7.51 18.62
N LYS A 263 -3.20 -8.29 19.59
CA LYS A 263 -3.92 -9.47 20.10
C LYS A 263 -5.29 -9.09 20.66
N LYS A 264 -5.40 -7.99 21.41
CA LYS A 264 -6.71 -7.51 21.90
C LYS A 264 -7.64 -7.12 20.75
N VAL A 265 -7.14 -6.41 19.75
CA VAL A 265 -7.95 -6.04 18.58
C VAL A 265 -8.44 -7.30 17.83
N VAL A 266 -7.59 -8.32 17.69
CA VAL A 266 -7.97 -9.57 17.02
C VAL A 266 -8.96 -10.39 17.87
N PHE A 267 -8.66 -10.65 19.14
CA PHE A 267 -9.41 -11.62 19.95
C PHE A 267 -10.56 -11.01 20.75
N GLU A 268 -10.46 -9.75 21.18
CA GLU A 268 -11.52 -9.07 21.97
C GLU A 268 -12.43 -8.23 21.08
N VAL A 269 -11.86 -7.44 20.15
CA VAL A 269 -12.62 -6.58 19.24
C VAL A 269 -13.14 -7.36 18.02
N GLY A 270 -12.46 -8.45 17.66
CA GLY A 270 -12.83 -9.29 16.52
C GLY A 270 -12.49 -8.66 15.17
N LEU A 271 -11.40 -7.89 15.10
CA LEU A 271 -10.93 -7.23 13.88
C LEU A 271 -9.54 -7.72 13.49
N ASN A 272 -9.40 -8.20 12.25
CA ASN A 272 -8.11 -8.56 11.69
C ASN A 272 -7.47 -7.35 11.01
N ILE A 273 -6.42 -6.80 11.62
CA ILE A 273 -5.62 -5.68 11.12
C ILE A 273 -4.14 -6.07 11.12
N SER A 274 -3.32 -5.40 10.33
CA SER A 274 -1.88 -5.72 10.25
C SER A 274 -1.08 -4.76 11.15
N PRO A 275 -0.29 -5.26 12.11
CA PRO A 275 0.56 -4.41 12.95
C PRO A 275 1.75 -3.89 12.15
N GLY A 276 2.26 -2.72 12.52
CA GLY A 276 3.26 -2.01 11.75
C GLY A 276 4.61 -2.73 11.68
N SER A 277 4.96 -3.48 12.73
CA SER A 277 6.10 -4.40 12.73
C SER A 277 6.05 -5.43 11.62
N SER A 278 4.87 -5.91 11.20
CA SER A 278 4.75 -6.82 10.05
C SER A 278 5.15 -6.15 8.73
N CYS A 279 5.12 -4.82 8.66
CA CYS A 279 5.57 -4.05 7.50
C CYS A 279 6.95 -3.42 7.71
N HIS A 280 7.72 -3.90 8.70
CA HIS A 280 9.04 -3.37 9.06
C HIS A 280 9.03 -1.90 9.51
N CYS A 281 7.89 -1.41 10.02
CA CYS A 281 7.84 -0.08 10.62
C CYS A 281 8.78 -0.05 11.84
N ARG A 282 9.72 0.91 11.86
CA ARG A 282 10.70 1.04 12.94
C ARG A 282 10.12 1.64 14.22
N GLU A 283 8.92 2.22 14.13
CA GLU A 283 8.26 2.85 15.26
C GLU A 283 6.99 2.06 15.60
N PRO A 284 6.83 1.57 16.85
CA PRO A 284 5.67 0.78 17.22
C PRO A 284 4.39 1.63 17.28
N GLY A 285 3.24 0.95 17.19
CA GLY A 285 1.90 1.51 17.36
C GLY A 285 1.21 1.94 16.09
N TRP A 286 1.77 1.61 14.93
CA TRP A 286 1.10 1.81 13.64
C TRP A 286 0.42 0.53 13.17
N PHE A 287 -0.70 0.68 12.47
CA PHE A 287 -1.47 -0.45 11.95
C PHE A 287 -1.98 -0.14 10.55
N ARG A 288 -1.98 -1.13 9.65
CA ARG A 288 -2.67 -1.04 8.37
C ARG A 288 -4.09 -1.58 8.51
N VAL A 289 -5.07 -0.75 8.18
CA VAL A 289 -6.51 -1.09 8.21
C VAL A 289 -7.08 -0.96 6.81
N CYS A 290 -7.52 -2.08 6.22
CA CYS A 290 -8.15 -2.10 4.89
C CYS A 290 -9.63 -1.71 4.98
N PHE A 291 -10.14 -1.06 3.94
CA PHE A 291 -11.54 -0.62 3.89
C PHE A 291 -12.30 -1.02 2.62
N ALA A 292 -11.60 -1.42 1.55
CA ALA A 292 -12.19 -1.58 0.22
C ALA A 292 -12.85 -2.95 -0.04
N ASN A 293 -12.80 -3.89 0.91
CA ASN A 293 -13.26 -5.28 0.74
C ASN A 293 -14.48 -5.63 1.61
N MET A 294 -15.23 -4.64 2.10
CA MET A 294 -16.42 -4.86 2.93
C MET A 294 -17.53 -3.87 2.60
N SER A 295 -18.74 -4.20 3.05
CA SER A 295 -19.90 -3.30 2.97
C SER A 295 -19.74 -2.09 3.90
N ALA A 296 -20.46 -1.00 3.61
CA ALA A 296 -20.52 0.17 4.49
C ALA A 296 -20.94 -0.19 5.91
N LYS A 297 -21.97 -1.04 6.03
CA LYS A 297 -22.51 -1.51 7.30
C LYS A 297 -21.48 -2.32 8.10
N THR A 298 -20.70 -3.16 7.43
CA THR A 298 -19.62 -3.93 8.07
C THR A 298 -18.55 -2.99 8.61
N LEU A 299 -18.18 -1.95 7.85
CA LEU A 299 -17.23 -0.93 8.29
C LEU A 299 -17.75 -0.15 9.51
N ASP A 300 -19.04 0.23 9.52
CA ASP A 300 -19.66 0.90 10.68
C ASP A 300 -19.61 0.03 11.95
N VAL A 301 -19.91 -1.27 11.82
CA VAL A 301 -19.82 -2.21 12.95
C VAL A 301 -18.37 -2.33 13.45
N ALA A 302 -17.39 -2.36 12.54
CA ALA A 302 -15.97 -2.40 12.92
C ALA A 302 -15.56 -1.13 13.69
N LEU A 303 -15.98 0.04 13.21
CA LEU A 303 -15.75 1.33 13.87
C LEU A 303 -16.41 1.41 15.25
N GLN A 304 -17.66 0.94 15.38
CA GLN A 304 -18.36 0.89 16.67
C GLN A 304 -17.62 0.01 17.69
N ARG A 305 -17.19 -1.19 17.29
CA ARG A 305 -16.43 -2.09 18.15
C ARG A 305 -15.10 -1.49 18.59
N LEU A 306 -14.38 -0.88 17.65
CA LEU A 306 -13.10 -0.24 17.94
C LEU A 306 -13.28 0.99 18.83
N GLY A 307 -14.34 1.76 18.63
CA GLY A 307 -14.71 2.90 19.47
C GLY A 307 -14.98 2.49 20.91
N ALA A 308 -15.85 1.49 21.13
CA ALA A 308 -16.13 0.95 22.46
C ALA A 308 -14.85 0.46 23.16
N PHE A 309 -13.94 -0.18 22.42
CA PHE A 309 -12.64 -0.60 22.94
C PHE A 309 -11.73 0.60 23.32
N ALA A 310 -11.65 1.63 22.46
CA ALA A 310 -10.85 2.82 22.71
C ALA A 310 -11.35 3.62 23.93
N GLU A 311 -12.67 3.75 24.09
CA GLU A 311 -13.31 4.37 25.26
C GLU A 311 -12.98 3.60 26.54
N ALA A 312 -13.10 2.27 26.53
CA ALA A 312 -12.76 1.44 27.70
C ALA A 312 -11.26 1.54 28.07
N ALA A 313 -10.37 1.54 27.08
CA ALA A 313 -8.93 1.65 27.28
C ALA A 313 -8.51 3.01 27.85
N THR A 314 -9.22 4.09 27.51
CA THR A 314 -8.96 5.44 28.02
C THR A 314 -9.58 5.66 29.41
N ALA A 315 -10.77 5.12 29.68
CA ALA A 315 -11.40 5.16 31.00
C ALA A 315 -10.57 4.43 32.07
N GLY A 316 -10.00 3.27 31.74
CA GLY A 316 -9.11 2.51 32.63
C GLY A 316 -7.82 3.25 33.02
N ARG A 317 -7.39 4.27 32.26
CA ARG A 317 -6.24 5.12 32.60
C ARG A 317 -6.60 6.28 33.53
N ARG A 318 -7.87 6.70 33.60
CA ARG A 318 -8.34 7.80 34.47
C ARG A 318 -8.48 7.40 35.95
N VAL A 319 -8.38 6.12 36.29
CA VAL A 319 -8.62 5.60 37.66
C VAL A 319 -7.43 5.82 38.64
N LEU A 320 -6.35 6.50 38.23
CA LEU A 320 -5.22 6.85 39.12
C LEU A 320 -5.20 8.33 39.60
N ALA A 321 -6.35 8.98 39.68
CA ALA A 321 -6.50 10.26 40.40
C ALA A 321 -7.61 10.15 41.47
N PRO A 322 -7.45 10.77 42.65
CA PRO A 322 -8.26 10.44 43.81
C PRO A 322 -9.72 10.85 43.61
N ALA A 323 -10.61 9.97 44.07
CA ALA A 323 -12.04 10.06 43.91
C ALA A 323 -12.62 11.41 44.35
N ARG A 324 -13.37 12.06 43.46
CA ARG A 324 -14.49 12.91 43.85
C ARG A 324 -15.70 12.59 42.97
N SER A 325 -16.77 12.21 43.63
CA SER A 325 -18.08 11.89 43.09
C SER A 325 -18.76 13.12 42.51
N ILE A 326 -19.19 13.06 41.25
CA ILE A 326 -20.31 13.87 40.75
C ILE A 326 -21.09 13.02 39.74
N SER A 327 -22.38 12.86 40.00
CA SER A 327 -23.39 12.30 39.11
C SER A 327 -23.80 13.32 38.05
N LEU A 328 -24.21 12.86 36.86
CA LEU A 328 -25.29 13.45 36.03
C LEU A 328 -25.57 12.54 34.80
N PRO A 329 -26.81 12.49 34.29
CA PRO A 329 -27.22 11.65 33.17
C PRO A 329 -27.26 12.45 31.85
N VAL A 330 -26.80 11.87 30.75
CA VAL A 330 -27.16 12.36 29.40
C VAL A 330 -27.38 11.18 28.46
N ARG A 331 -28.62 11.07 27.96
CA ARG A 331 -29.05 10.12 26.93
C ARG A 331 -28.47 10.52 25.58
N PHE A 332 -27.79 9.61 24.89
CA PHE A 332 -27.53 9.74 23.46
C PHE A 332 -28.79 9.33 22.67
N SER A 333 -29.34 10.28 21.93
CA SER A 333 -30.55 10.14 21.11
C SER A 333 -30.18 10.11 19.63
N TRP A 334 -29.77 8.95 19.10
CA TRP A 334 -29.73 8.70 17.64
C TRP A 334 -30.09 7.24 17.35
N ALA A 335 -31.29 6.85 17.75
CA ALA A 335 -31.92 5.60 17.33
C ALA A 335 -33.39 5.92 17.05
N ASN A 336 -33.70 6.36 15.84
CA ASN A 336 -35.02 6.26 15.22
C ASN A 336 -34.96 6.78 13.77
N ARG A 337 -34.58 5.88 12.87
CA ARG A 337 -35.14 5.80 11.53
C ARG A 337 -34.81 4.42 11.01
N LEU A 338 -35.83 3.56 10.98
CA LEU A 338 -36.06 2.45 10.05
C LEU A 338 -37.20 1.60 10.66
N THR A 339 -38.43 1.86 10.20
CA THR A 339 -39.53 0.92 10.34
C THR A 339 -39.42 -0.20 9.28
N PRO A 340 -40.00 -1.39 9.54
CA PRO A 340 -39.69 -2.62 8.82
C PRO A 340 -40.59 -2.83 7.60
N GLY A 341 -40.04 -3.42 6.53
CA GLY A 341 -40.82 -3.74 5.33
C GLY A 341 -40.16 -4.75 4.40
N SER A 342 -40.70 -5.96 4.45
CA SER A 342 -40.64 -7.05 3.46
C SER A 342 -39.41 -7.97 3.45
N ALA A 343 -39.75 -9.24 3.59
CA ALA A 343 -38.89 -10.41 3.52
C ALA A 343 -38.70 -10.84 2.07
N ALA A 344 -37.46 -10.78 1.58
CA ALA A 344 -36.93 -11.64 0.53
C ALA A 344 -35.39 -11.59 0.64
N ASP A 345 -34.71 -12.61 0.13
CA ASP A 345 -33.25 -12.78 0.08
C ASP A 345 -32.58 -13.39 1.32
N ARG A 346 -33.06 -14.60 1.65
CA ARG A 346 -32.16 -15.69 2.07
C ARG A 346 -31.72 -16.47 0.83
N LYS A 347 -30.47 -16.27 0.39
CA LYS A 347 -29.53 -17.24 -0.23
C LYS A 347 -28.51 -16.50 -1.10
N ALA A 348 -27.26 -16.43 -0.63
CA ALA A 348 -26.04 -16.70 -1.41
C ALA A 348 -24.82 -16.11 -0.70
N GLU A 349 -24.20 -16.86 0.22
CA GLU A 349 -22.77 -16.71 0.53
C GLU A 349 -22.20 -18.12 0.77
N ARG A 350 -21.33 -18.53 -0.15
CA ARG A 350 -20.26 -19.53 0.00
C ARG A 350 -18.99 -18.89 -0.51
#